data_AF-A0A923Y250-F1
#
_entry.id   AF-A0A923Y250-F1
#
_cell.length_a   1.000
_cell.length_b   1.000
_cell.length_c   1.000
_cell.angle_alpha   90.00
_cell.angle_beta   90.00
_cell.angle_gamma   90.00
#
_symmetry.space_group_name_H-M   'P 1'
#
loop_
_entity.id
_entity.type
_entity.pdbx_description
1 polymer ?
#
loop_
_entity_poly.entity_id
_entity_poly.type
_entity_poly.pdbx_seq_one_letter_code
_entity_poly.pdbx_strand_id
1 'polypeptide(L)'
;MRCLLVLLGLLWACAGQAQARLPSDCIALSQNAATVVPVRYGPARDDQVLIRYLGHAAFAIAARDLLAVTDYTGLIGNLAVVPDIVTMNNAHDTHFTDHPDPRIPLVLRGWPTNGVPAGHDLDLGDMRIRNVTTDLRGPFGEGARKDGNSIFIFEAAGLCIGHLSHLHQIPTPAQYAAIGRLDV
;
A
#
# COMPACT_ATOMS: atom_id res chain seq x y z
N MET A 1 45.09 -2.22 -29.74
CA MET A 1 43.93 -3.15 -29.89
C MET A 1 43.59 -3.93 -28.61
N ARG A 2 44.55 -4.42 -27.79
CA ARG A 2 44.25 -5.11 -26.52
C ARG A 2 43.65 -4.22 -25.41
N CYS A 3 43.98 -2.92 -25.35
CA CYS A 3 43.40 -2.01 -24.35
C CYS A 3 41.94 -1.60 -24.63
N LEU A 4 41.49 -1.64 -25.89
CA LEU A 4 40.11 -1.26 -26.24
C LEU A 4 39.09 -2.33 -25.87
N LEU A 5 39.51 -3.60 -25.82
CA LEU A 5 38.67 -4.74 -25.45
C LEU A 5 38.41 -4.83 -23.94
N VAL A 6 39.31 -4.30 -23.10
CA VAL A 6 39.14 -4.30 -21.63
C VAL A 6 38.12 -3.26 -21.18
N LEU A 7 38.05 -2.10 -21.85
CA LEU A 7 37.05 -1.07 -21.55
C LEU A 7 35.62 -1.45 -21.97
N LEU A 8 35.44 -2.28 -23.02
CA LEU A 8 34.11 -2.76 -23.40
C LEU A 8 33.57 -3.82 -22.41
N GLY A 9 34.42 -4.59 -21.74
CA GLY A 9 33.99 -5.60 -20.76
C GLY A 9 33.46 -5.01 -19.45
N LEU A 10 33.97 -3.83 -19.03
CA LEU A 10 33.57 -3.17 -17.80
C LEU A 10 32.24 -2.42 -17.90
N LEU A 11 31.80 -2.06 -19.11
CA LEU A 11 30.51 -1.38 -19.34
C LEU A 11 29.31 -2.34 -19.35
N TRP A 12 29.53 -3.65 -19.39
CA TRP A 12 28.47 -4.67 -19.37
C TRP A 12 28.07 -5.14 -17.96
N ALA A 13 28.88 -4.85 -16.94
CA ALA A 13 28.60 -5.31 -15.58
C ALA A 13 27.65 -4.40 -14.78
N CYS A 14 27.22 -3.26 -15.36
CA CYS A 14 26.33 -2.28 -14.72
C CYS A 14 24.94 -2.21 -15.35
N ALA A 15 24.47 -3.28 -16.01
CA ALA A 15 23.03 -3.48 -16.15
C ALA A 15 22.52 -3.86 -14.76
N GLY A 16 22.30 -2.84 -13.93
CA GLY A 16 21.85 -2.97 -12.57
C GLY A 16 20.67 -3.92 -12.50
N GLN A 17 20.69 -4.78 -11.49
CA GLN A 17 19.53 -5.50 -11.01
C GLN A 17 18.53 -4.44 -10.48
N ALA A 18 17.89 -3.70 -11.38
CA ALA A 18 16.60 -3.12 -11.06
C ALA A 18 15.70 -4.34 -10.90
N GLN A 19 15.45 -4.70 -9.64
CA GLN A 19 14.45 -5.71 -9.32
C GLN A 19 13.14 -5.16 -9.90
N ALA A 20 12.81 -5.59 -11.11
CA ALA A 20 11.62 -5.15 -11.79
C ALA A 20 10.46 -5.74 -10.99
N ARG A 21 9.88 -4.92 -10.12
CA ARG A 21 8.61 -5.20 -9.46
C ARG A 21 7.67 -5.79 -10.51
N LEU A 22 6.98 -6.88 -10.18
CA LEU A 22 5.92 -7.41 -11.04
C LEU A 22 4.97 -6.25 -11.36
N PRO A 23 4.88 -5.81 -12.63
CA PRO A 23 4.06 -4.67 -12.99
C PRO A 23 2.61 -4.98 -12.56
N SER A 24 2.01 -4.06 -11.82
CA SER A 24 0.60 -4.17 -11.46
C SER A 24 -0.24 -3.27 -12.34
N ASP A 25 -1.30 -3.82 -12.90
CA ASP A 25 -2.22 -3.13 -13.80
C ASP A 25 -3.29 -2.31 -13.03
N CYS A 26 -2.97 -1.80 -11.83
CA CYS A 26 -3.96 -1.18 -10.95
C CYS A 26 -4.61 0.07 -11.55
N ILE A 27 -3.84 0.91 -12.23
CA ILE A 27 -4.35 2.10 -12.94
C ILE A 27 -4.51 1.82 -14.45
N ALA A 28 -4.39 0.57 -14.89
CA ALA A 28 -4.55 0.23 -16.30
C ALA A 28 -6.04 0.24 -16.69
N LEU A 29 -6.36 0.94 -17.78
CA LEU A 29 -7.63 0.78 -18.47
C LEU A 29 -7.63 -0.60 -19.17
N SER A 30 -8.38 -1.57 -18.64
CA SER A 30 -8.52 -2.87 -19.31
C SER A 30 -9.22 -2.67 -20.66
N GLN A 31 -8.49 -2.90 -21.75
CA GLN A 31 -9.09 -3.02 -23.09
C GLN A 31 -9.54 -4.45 -23.40
N ASN A 32 -9.29 -5.40 -22.50
CA ASN A 32 -9.51 -6.82 -22.71
C ASN A 32 -10.70 -7.35 -21.89
N ALA A 33 -11.26 -8.48 -22.35
CA ALA A 33 -12.31 -9.19 -21.63
C ALA A 33 -11.80 -9.73 -20.27
N ALA A 34 -12.68 -9.74 -19.27
CA ALA A 34 -12.38 -10.27 -17.94
C ALA A 34 -11.86 -11.71 -18.04
N THR A 35 -10.69 -11.98 -17.47
CA THR A 35 -10.08 -13.31 -17.42
C THR A 35 -10.31 -13.90 -16.03
N VAL A 36 -10.88 -15.11 -15.95
CA VAL A 36 -11.06 -15.82 -14.68
C VAL A 36 -9.77 -16.57 -14.34
N VAL A 37 -9.15 -16.23 -13.20
CA VAL A 37 -7.96 -16.93 -12.69
C VAL A 37 -8.38 -17.88 -11.57
N PRO A 38 -8.26 -19.21 -11.74
CA PRO A 38 -8.63 -20.17 -10.70
C PRO A 38 -7.60 -20.17 -9.56
N VAL A 39 -8.08 -20.07 -8.32
CA VAL A 39 -7.25 -20.17 -7.11
C VAL A 39 -6.70 -21.60 -6.97
N ARG A 40 -5.41 -21.75 -6.64
CA ARG A 40 -4.80 -23.04 -6.27
C ARG A 40 -4.02 -22.91 -4.96
N TYR A 41 -4.12 -23.93 -4.12
CA TYR A 41 -3.26 -24.08 -2.95
C TYR A 41 -1.90 -24.65 -3.39
N GLY A 42 -0.80 -24.06 -2.92
CA GLY A 42 0.57 -24.48 -3.22
C GLY A 42 1.58 -23.85 -2.26
N PRO A 43 2.85 -24.29 -2.29
CA PRO A 43 3.90 -23.68 -1.50
C PRO A 43 4.09 -22.21 -1.90
N ALA A 44 4.54 -21.42 -0.93
CA ALA A 44 4.88 -20.02 -1.12
C ALA A 44 5.86 -19.84 -2.28
N ARG A 45 5.54 -18.96 -3.23
CA ARG A 45 6.42 -18.60 -4.33
C ARG A 45 7.00 -17.20 -4.10
N ASP A 46 8.12 -16.88 -4.74
CA ASP A 46 8.78 -15.57 -4.64
C ASP A 46 7.95 -14.40 -5.18
N ASP A 47 6.86 -14.71 -5.89
CA ASP A 47 5.85 -13.78 -6.44
C ASP A 47 4.56 -13.79 -5.61
N GLN A 48 4.66 -13.85 -4.29
CA GLN A 48 3.49 -13.87 -3.40
C GLN A 48 3.36 -12.63 -2.53
N VAL A 49 2.13 -12.36 -2.12
CA VAL A 49 1.79 -11.46 -1.03
C VAL A 49 0.98 -12.23 0.01
N LEU A 50 1.36 -12.10 1.28
CA LEU A 50 0.65 -12.71 2.39
C LEU A 50 -0.20 -11.65 3.08
N ILE A 51 -1.49 -11.94 3.25
CA ILE A 51 -2.43 -11.06 3.96
C ILE A 51 -2.90 -11.81 5.21
N ARG A 52 -2.69 -11.21 6.37
CA ARG A 52 -3.13 -11.75 7.65
C ARG A 52 -4.02 -10.74 8.36
N TYR A 53 -5.25 -11.15 8.65
CA TYR A 53 -6.12 -10.41 9.56
C TYR A 53 -5.54 -10.42 10.98
N LEU A 54 -5.35 -9.23 11.56
CA LEU A 54 -4.84 -9.07 12.93
C LEU A 54 -5.98 -8.79 13.91
N GLY A 55 -6.98 -8.04 13.48
CA GLY A 55 -8.15 -7.67 14.29
C GLY A 55 -8.78 -6.37 13.83
N HIS A 56 -10.10 -6.25 13.96
CA HIS A 56 -10.89 -5.07 13.59
C HIS A 56 -10.66 -4.64 12.13
N ALA A 57 -9.86 -3.60 11.89
CA ALA A 57 -9.53 -3.08 10.57
C ALA A 57 -8.03 -3.25 10.22
N ALA A 58 -7.26 -3.92 11.09
CA ALA A 58 -5.84 -4.12 10.92
C ALA A 58 -5.53 -5.44 10.21
N PHE A 59 -4.79 -5.33 9.12
CA PHE A 59 -4.23 -6.43 8.34
C PHE A 59 -2.71 -6.25 8.24
N ALA A 60 -1.98 -7.34 8.41
CA ALA A 60 -0.58 -7.43 8.01
C ALA A 60 -0.52 -7.86 6.54
N ILE A 61 0.19 -7.09 5.72
CA ILE A 61 0.44 -7.35 4.31
C ILE A 61 1.95 -7.51 4.15
N ALA A 62 2.41 -8.71 3.83
CA ALA A 62 3.82 -9.02 3.68
C ALA A 62 4.16 -9.39 2.24
N ALA A 63 5.21 -8.77 1.71
CA ALA A 63 5.76 -9.06 0.38
C ALA A 63 7.29 -9.09 0.49
N ARG A 64 7.88 -10.28 0.28
CA ARG A 64 9.28 -10.56 0.61
C ARG A 64 9.65 -10.09 2.02
N ASP A 65 10.58 -9.13 2.13
CA ASP A 65 11.10 -8.60 3.38
C ASP A 65 10.30 -7.40 3.90
N LEU A 66 9.31 -6.90 3.15
CA LEU A 66 8.47 -5.79 3.58
C LEU A 66 7.23 -6.28 4.32
N LEU A 67 6.99 -5.70 5.50
CA LEU A 67 5.78 -5.87 6.29
C LEU A 67 5.06 -4.52 6.46
N ALA A 68 3.87 -4.42 5.85
CA ALA A 68 2.95 -3.31 6.09
C ALA A 68 1.83 -3.73 7.06
N VAL A 69 1.41 -2.82 7.94
CA VAL A 69 0.23 -3.00 8.79
C VAL A 69 -0.77 -1.87 8.56
N THR A 70 -2.01 -2.23 8.27
CA THR A 70 -3.10 -1.27 8.06
C THR A 70 -3.74 -0.84 9.38
N ASP A 71 -4.35 0.35 9.39
CA ASP A 71 -5.08 0.95 10.53
C ASP A 71 -4.37 0.73 11.87
N TYR A 72 -3.07 1.06 11.89
CA TYR A 72 -2.19 0.73 12.99
C TYR A 72 -2.53 1.53 14.26
N THR A 73 -2.91 0.82 15.32
CA THR A 73 -3.27 1.40 16.62
C THR A 73 -2.14 1.41 17.65
N GLY A 74 -0.93 0.96 17.27
CA GLY A 74 0.13 0.63 18.24
C GLY A 74 0.10 -0.82 18.74
N LEU A 75 -0.98 -1.56 18.45
CA LEU A 75 -1.19 -2.92 18.96
C LEU A 75 -1.41 -3.92 17.81
N ILE A 76 -0.43 -4.78 17.59
CA ILE A 76 -0.48 -5.85 16.57
C ILE A 76 -0.41 -7.27 17.17
N GLY A 77 -0.52 -7.36 18.51
CA GLY A 77 -0.53 -8.62 19.27
C GLY A 77 0.85 -9.20 19.61
N ASN A 78 1.90 -8.90 18.83
CA ASN A 78 3.27 -9.31 19.13
C ASN A 78 4.21 -8.08 19.20
N LEU A 79 4.71 -7.76 20.40
CA LEU A 79 5.57 -6.60 20.65
C LEU A 79 6.99 -6.73 20.08
N ALA A 80 7.42 -7.94 19.72
CA ALA A 80 8.73 -8.17 19.11
C ALA A 80 8.75 -7.87 17.60
N VAL A 81 7.58 -7.80 16.96
CA VAL A 81 7.46 -7.50 15.53
C VAL A 81 7.32 -5.98 15.36
N VAL A 82 8.17 -5.40 14.51
CA VAL A 82 8.06 -4.01 14.08
C VAL A 82 7.79 -4.03 12.59
N PRO A 83 6.65 -3.51 12.11
CA PRO A 83 6.41 -3.40 10.67
C PRO A 83 7.30 -2.32 10.07
N ASP A 84 7.63 -2.47 8.79
CA ASP A 84 8.37 -1.46 8.03
C ASP A 84 7.46 -0.28 7.68
N ILE A 85 6.19 -0.57 7.40
CA ILE A 85 5.19 0.43 7.03
C ILE A 85 3.95 0.29 7.89
N VAL A 86 3.41 1.43 8.32
CA VAL A 86 2.05 1.48 8.84
C VAL A 86 1.22 2.48 8.08
N THR A 87 -0.02 2.11 7.75
CA THR A 87 -1.03 3.06 7.31
C THR A 87 -2.02 3.31 8.45
N MET A 88 -2.52 4.53 8.55
CA MET A 88 -3.45 4.89 9.62
C MET A 88 -4.60 5.73 9.08
N ASN A 89 -5.76 5.54 9.72
CA ASN A 89 -7.00 6.25 9.47
C ASN A 89 -7.47 6.91 10.78
N ASN A 90 -7.94 8.15 10.73
CA ASN A 90 -8.30 8.91 11.94
C ASN A 90 -9.81 8.95 12.25
N ALA A 91 -10.60 8.05 11.68
CA ALA A 91 -12.04 8.01 11.93
C ALA A 91 -12.37 7.77 13.41
N HIS A 92 -11.70 6.79 14.01
CA HIS A 92 -11.79 6.42 15.42
C HIS A 92 -10.41 6.00 15.94
N ASP A 93 -10.22 6.10 17.25
CA ASP A 93 -9.02 5.66 17.97
C ASP A 93 -8.67 4.17 17.74
N THR A 94 -9.66 3.36 17.33
CA THR A 94 -9.47 1.97 16.91
C THR A 94 -8.78 1.80 15.55
N HIS A 95 -8.37 2.88 14.87
CA HIS A 95 -7.72 2.85 13.55
C HIS A 95 -6.37 3.58 13.45
N PHE A 96 -5.92 4.23 14.54
CA PHE A 96 -4.65 4.95 14.54
C PHE A 96 -4.04 5.05 15.94
N THR A 97 -2.80 5.54 15.98
CA THR A 97 -2.16 6.04 17.20
C THR A 97 -1.44 7.36 16.93
N ASP A 98 -1.40 8.23 17.94
CA ASP A 98 -0.56 9.43 17.92
C ASP A 98 0.89 9.12 18.31
N HIS A 99 1.14 7.95 18.89
CA HIS A 99 2.45 7.49 19.35
C HIS A 99 2.83 6.18 18.66
N PRO A 100 3.09 6.19 17.33
CA PRO A 100 3.61 5.01 16.65
C PRO A 100 4.97 4.61 17.24
N ASP A 101 5.29 3.32 17.19
CA ASP A 101 6.62 2.84 17.60
C ASP A 101 7.70 3.58 16.77
N PRO A 102 8.65 4.28 17.42
CA PRO A 102 9.64 5.10 16.72
C PRO A 102 10.61 4.30 15.84
N ARG A 103 10.61 2.96 15.98
CA ARG A 103 11.39 2.06 15.12
C ARG A 103 10.75 1.85 13.76
N ILE A 104 9.47 2.17 13.58
CA ILE A 104 8.75 2.05 12.31
C ILE A 104 9.24 3.15 11.37
N PRO A 105 9.89 2.81 10.24
CA PRO A 105 10.49 3.81 9.37
C PRO A 105 9.46 4.60 8.54
N LEU A 106 8.33 3.98 8.16
CA LEU A 106 7.31 4.61 7.31
C LEU A 106 5.95 4.64 7.99
N VAL A 107 5.54 5.82 8.45
CA VAL A 107 4.23 6.07 9.08
C VAL A 107 3.37 6.90 8.14
N LEU A 108 2.40 6.26 7.48
CA LEU A 108 1.55 6.87 6.46
C LEU A 108 0.20 7.27 7.05
N ARG A 109 0.09 8.53 7.50
CA ARG A 109 -1.18 9.09 7.98
C ARG A 109 -2.09 9.39 6.80
N GLY A 110 -3.31 8.84 6.82
CA GLY A 110 -4.30 8.98 5.74
C GLY A 110 -5.11 10.26 5.78
N TRP A 111 -4.75 11.25 6.61
CA TRP A 111 -5.54 12.46 6.82
C TRP A 111 -4.68 13.73 6.71
N PRO A 112 -5.30 14.92 6.65
CA PRO A 112 -4.56 16.14 6.40
C PRO A 112 -3.62 16.50 7.54
N THR A 113 -2.42 16.93 7.19
CA THR A 113 -1.44 17.49 8.13
C THR A 113 -1.23 18.96 7.79
N ASN A 114 -1.45 19.86 8.76
CA ASN A 114 -1.38 21.31 8.55
C ASN A 114 -2.26 21.81 7.38
N GLY A 115 -3.44 21.19 7.20
CA GLY A 115 -4.38 21.53 6.13
C GLY A 115 -4.03 20.97 4.75
N VAL A 116 -2.90 20.27 4.60
CA VAL A 116 -2.51 19.61 3.35
C VAL A 116 -3.08 18.18 3.35
N PRO A 117 -3.91 17.80 2.35
CA PRO A 117 -4.39 16.43 2.20
C PRO A 117 -3.26 15.41 2.16
N ALA A 118 -3.53 14.19 2.62
CA ALA A 118 -2.56 13.11 2.54
C ALA A 118 -2.28 12.76 1.07
N GLY A 119 -1.00 12.70 0.71
CA GLY A 119 -0.54 12.32 -0.63
C GLY A 119 0.67 11.39 -0.52
N HIS A 120 0.40 10.10 -0.58
CA HIS A 120 1.36 9.01 -0.50
C HIS A 120 1.37 8.29 -1.85
N ASP A 121 2.56 8.14 -2.42
CA ASP A 121 2.84 7.28 -3.56
C ASP A 121 4.30 6.84 -3.45
N LEU A 122 4.51 5.69 -2.81
CA LEU A 122 5.83 5.17 -2.45
C LEU A 122 6.04 3.84 -3.17
N ASP A 123 7.08 3.78 -4.01
CA ASP A 123 7.58 2.52 -4.55
C ASP A 123 8.75 2.03 -3.69
N LEU A 124 8.57 0.87 -3.05
CA LEU A 124 9.53 0.25 -2.14
C LEU A 124 10.17 -1.01 -2.75
N GLY A 125 10.05 -1.20 -4.06
CA GLY A 125 10.56 -2.39 -4.76
C GLY A 125 9.54 -3.52 -4.78
N ASP A 126 9.39 -4.27 -3.69
CA ASP A 126 8.44 -5.41 -3.66
C ASP A 126 6.98 -4.99 -3.38
N MET A 127 6.79 -3.75 -2.92
CA MET A 127 5.49 -3.17 -2.62
C MET A 127 5.46 -1.70 -3.02
N ARG A 128 4.43 -1.27 -3.75
CA ARG A 128 4.07 0.14 -3.87
C ARG A 128 2.86 0.45 -3.02
N ILE A 129 2.86 1.58 -2.34
CA ILE A 129 1.75 2.01 -1.49
C ILE A 129 1.33 3.40 -1.93
N ARG A 130 0.06 3.56 -2.25
CA ARG A 130 -0.54 4.85 -2.59
C ARG A 130 -1.84 5.07 -1.84
N ASN A 131 -2.25 6.32 -1.72
CA ASN A 131 -3.53 6.66 -1.11
C ASN A 131 -4.46 7.42 -2.08
N VAL A 132 -5.75 7.30 -1.83
CA VAL A 132 -6.78 8.17 -2.40
C VAL A 132 -7.55 8.75 -1.24
N THR A 133 -7.55 10.07 -1.11
CA THR A 133 -8.25 10.75 -0.01
C THR A 133 -9.76 10.58 -0.17
N THR A 134 -10.42 10.44 0.97
CA THR A 134 -11.88 10.33 1.09
C THR A 134 -12.38 11.26 2.18
N ASP A 135 -13.65 11.64 2.07
CA ASP A 135 -14.27 12.50 3.06
C ASP A 135 -14.70 11.68 4.27
N LEU A 136 -14.42 12.21 5.46
CA LEU A 136 -14.86 11.63 6.71
C LEU A 136 -16.13 12.36 7.18
N ARG A 137 -17.12 11.66 7.73
CA ARG A 137 -18.18 12.33 8.49
C ARG A 137 -17.60 13.10 9.68
N GLY A 138 -18.08 14.31 9.93
CA GLY A 138 -17.77 15.08 11.12
C GLY A 138 -18.23 14.32 12.39
N PRO A 139 -17.45 14.38 13.48
CA PRO A 139 -17.69 13.56 14.68
C PRO A 139 -19.04 13.84 15.36
N PHE A 140 -19.61 15.03 15.16
CA PHE A 140 -20.86 15.47 15.80
C PHE A 140 -21.97 15.85 14.79
N GLY A 141 -21.88 15.38 13.55
CA GLY A 141 -22.94 15.59 12.54
C GLY A 141 -22.84 16.89 11.73
N GLU A 142 -21.72 17.60 11.82
CA GLU A 142 -21.44 18.89 11.16
C GLU A 142 -21.26 18.82 9.62
N GLY A 143 -21.55 17.66 9.01
CA GLY A 143 -21.30 17.41 7.58
C GLY A 143 -19.98 16.67 7.33
N ALA A 144 -19.49 16.73 6.10
CA ALA A 144 -18.28 16.01 5.68
C ALA A 144 -17.01 16.84 5.93
N ARG A 145 -16.02 16.23 6.57
CA ARG A 145 -14.64 16.70 6.65
C ARG A 145 -13.91 16.26 5.38
N LYS A 146 -13.70 17.22 4.49
CA LYS A 146 -13.05 17.01 3.20
C LYS A 146 -11.64 16.42 3.36
N ASP A 147 -11.32 15.43 2.54
CA ASP A 147 -10.02 14.73 2.53
C ASP A 147 -9.61 14.22 3.92
N GLY A 148 -10.59 14.03 4.81
CA GLY A 148 -10.36 13.76 6.22
C GLY A 148 -9.72 12.40 6.46
N ASN A 149 -9.66 11.56 5.43
CA ASN A 149 -9.27 10.17 5.49
C ASN A 149 -8.71 9.67 4.14
N SER A 150 -8.24 8.42 4.08
CA SER A 150 -7.73 7.80 2.86
C SER A 150 -8.09 6.32 2.76
N ILE A 151 -8.32 5.89 1.52
CA ILE A 151 -8.21 4.49 1.10
C ILE A 151 -6.75 4.26 0.71
N PHE A 152 -6.13 3.19 1.20
CA PHE A 152 -4.78 2.81 0.81
C PHE A 152 -4.82 1.66 -0.19
N ILE A 153 -3.99 1.75 -1.23
CA ILE A 153 -3.82 0.71 -2.23
C ILE A 153 -2.40 0.20 -2.12
N PHE A 154 -2.27 -1.11 -1.90
CA PHE A 154 -1.03 -1.84 -1.86
C PHE A 154 -0.91 -2.62 -3.15
N GLU A 155 0.16 -2.35 -3.89
CA GLU A 155 0.45 -3.04 -5.11
C GLU A 155 1.66 -3.95 -4.87
N ALA A 156 1.43 -5.26 -4.80
CA ALA A 156 2.44 -6.26 -4.45
C ALA A 156 2.15 -7.57 -5.16
N ALA A 157 3.19 -8.30 -5.57
CA ALA A 157 3.05 -9.58 -6.27
C ALA A 157 2.12 -9.52 -7.51
N GLY A 158 2.09 -8.39 -8.22
CA GLY A 158 1.21 -8.16 -9.37
C GLY A 158 -0.27 -7.94 -9.01
N LEU A 159 -0.64 -7.95 -7.73
CA LEU A 159 -2.00 -7.70 -7.24
C LEU A 159 -2.19 -6.25 -6.78
N CYS A 160 -3.43 -5.79 -6.89
CA CYS A 160 -3.91 -4.50 -6.41
C CYS A 160 -4.82 -4.73 -5.20
N ILE A 161 -4.32 -4.47 -3.99
CA ILE A 161 -5.03 -4.73 -2.73
C ILE A 161 -5.54 -3.41 -2.16
N GLY A 162 -6.84 -3.26 -2.00
CA GLY A 162 -7.45 -2.04 -1.48
C GLY A 162 -7.82 -2.18 0.00
N HIS A 163 -7.18 -1.40 0.87
CA HIS A 163 -7.65 -1.22 2.25
C HIS A 163 -8.53 0.02 2.34
N LEU A 164 -9.84 -0.20 2.32
CA LEU A 164 -10.85 0.87 2.36
C LEU A 164 -10.92 1.54 3.73
N SER A 165 -10.50 0.83 4.78
CA SER A 165 -10.56 1.29 6.16
C SER A 165 -11.98 1.77 6.56
N HIS A 166 -12.12 2.87 7.30
CA HIS A 166 -13.39 3.39 7.78
C HIS A 166 -14.04 4.35 6.76
N LEU A 167 -14.64 3.79 5.72
CA LEU A 167 -15.27 4.56 4.65
C LEU A 167 -16.63 5.12 5.09
N HIS A 168 -16.80 6.44 5.01
CA HIS A 168 -18.04 7.13 5.38
C HIS A 168 -18.89 7.60 4.20
N GLN A 169 -18.29 7.70 3.01
CA GLN A 169 -18.93 8.19 1.81
C GLN A 169 -18.63 7.25 0.65
N ILE A 170 -19.57 7.15 -0.28
CA ILE A 170 -19.32 6.46 -1.54
C ILE A 170 -18.26 7.27 -2.31
N PRO A 171 -17.17 6.64 -2.78
CA PRO A 171 -16.17 7.32 -3.57
C PRO A 171 -16.80 8.00 -4.80
N THR A 172 -16.34 9.21 -5.10
CA THR A 172 -16.69 9.92 -6.33
C THR A 172 -16.15 9.18 -7.56
N PRO A 173 -16.67 9.43 -8.77
CA PRO A 173 -16.10 8.87 -9.99
C PRO A 173 -14.60 9.14 -10.15
N ALA A 174 -14.12 10.33 -9.73
CA ALA A 174 -12.70 10.67 -9.77
C ALA A 174 -11.89 9.84 -8.77
N GLN A 175 -12.41 9.60 -7.57
CA GLN A 175 -11.77 8.71 -6.58
C GLN A 175 -11.77 7.26 -7.06
N TYR A 176 -12.87 6.75 -7.63
CA TYR A 176 -12.87 5.42 -8.24
C TYR A 176 -11.83 5.28 -9.36
N ALA A 177 -11.71 6.29 -10.22
CA ALA A 177 -10.68 6.31 -11.26
C ALA A 177 -9.26 6.33 -10.67
N ALA A 178 -9.03 7.09 -9.60
CA ALA A 178 -7.74 7.14 -8.90
C ALA A 178 -7.43 5.85 -8.13
N ILE A 179 -8.44 5.18 -7.56
CA ILE A 179 -8.30 3.85 -6.92
C ILE A 179 -7.94 2.82 -7.98
N GLY A 180 -8.58 2.86 -9.14
CA GLY A 180 -8.35 1.90 -10.22
C GLY A 180 -8.91 0.51 -9.91
N ARG A 181 -8.35 -0.52 -10.55
CA ARG A 181 -8.72 -1.92 -10.33
C ARG A 181 -8.21 -2.38 -8.97
N LEU A 182 -9.06 -3.08 -8.23
CA LEU A 182 -8.70 -3.83 -7.02
C LEU A 182 -8.97 -5.32 -7.28
N ASP A 183 -8.00 -6.14 -6.93
CA ASP A 183 -8.07 -7.60 -7.01
C ASP A 183 -8.50 -8.22 -5.66
N VAL A 184 -8.22 -7.51 -4.55
CA VAL A 184 -8.57 -7.86 -3.16
C VAL A 184 -9.16 -6.65 -2.44
#